data_AF-A0A7X6A958-F1
#
_entry.id   AF-A0A7X6A958-F1
#
_cell.length_a   1.000
_cell.length_b   1.000
_cell.length_c   1.000
_cell.angle_alpha   90.00
_cell.angle_beta   90.00
_cell.angle_gamma   90.00
#
_symmetry.space_group_name_H-M   'P 1'
#
loop_
_entity.id
_entity.type
_entity.pdbx_description
1 polymer ?
#
loop_
_entity_poly.entity_id
_entity_poly.type
_entity_poly.pdbx_seq_one_letter_code
_entity_poly.pdbx_strand_id
1 'polypeptide(L)'
;VADRYGTLADFSEDRSFESRVDFSSRALSIARDFPLLGSGLGTFREVHYLYTPGTASRELARAHNDYAQLAAEGGVLGTATMLWALGILLWRGVRPVLLRSPRKSGWIAPAAVVGVLALLLHSFADFNLQIYSNSLLFVLLMAIVMHEARRAEEGRP
;
A
#
# COMPACT_ATOMS: atom_id res chain seq x y z
N VAL A 1 -17.90 36.03 -15.65
CA VAL A 1 -16.62 35.27 -15.78
C VAL A 1 -15.85 35.22 -14.45
N ALA A 2 -15.95 36.21 -13.55
CA ALA A 2 -15.32 36.19 -12.21
C ALA A 2 -15.92 35.16 -11.23
N ASP A 3 -17.20 34.81 -11.38
CA ASP A 3 -17.93 33.94 -10.44
C ASP A 3 -17.57 32.44 -10.51
N ARG A 4 -16.86 32.01 -11.56
CA ARG A 4 -16.43 30.60 -11.71
C ARG A 4 -15.08 30.29 -11.05
N TYR A 5 -14.28 31.31 -10.73
CA TYR A 5 -12.99 31.13 -10.07
C TYR A 5 -13.13 30.95 -8.55
N GLY A 6 -14.18 31.51 -7.93
CA GLY A 6 -14.48 31.30 -6.51
C GLY A 6 -14.89 29.86 -6.19
N THR A 7 -15.62 29.19 -7.09
CA THR A 7 -16.06 27.79 -6.90
C THR A 7 -14.92 26.76 -7.01
N LEU A 8 -13.80 27.11 -7.66
CA LEU A 8 -12.64 26.20 -7.77
C LEU A 8 -11.69 26.31 -6.57
N ALA A 9 -11.71 27.43 -5.85
CA ALA A 9 -10.91 27.65 -4.66
C ALA A 9 -11.58 27.12 -3.37
N ASP A 10 -12.91 26.95 -3.37
CA ASP A 10 -13.68 26.63 -2.16
C ASP A 10 -14.09 25.13 -2.03
N PHE A 11 -13.84 24.30 -3.04
CA PHE A 11 -14.39 22.93 -3.09
C PHE A 11 -13.37 21.77 -3.09
N SER A 12 -12.07 22.03 -3.21
CA SER A 12 -11.06 20.98 -3.48
C SER A 12 -9.95 20.83 -2.43
N GLU A 13 -9.62 21.86 -1.64
CA GLU A 13 -8.38 21.84 -0.86
C GLU A 13 -8.49 21.17 0.53
N ASP A 14 -9.65 21.18 1.20
CA ASP A 14 -9.72 20.65 2.59
C ASP A 14 -10.50 19.32 2.78
N ARG A 15 -11.53 19.03 1.98
CA ARG A 15 -12.39 17.85 2.23
C ARG A 15 -11.72 16.51 1.99
N SER A 16 -10.74 16.44 1.10
CA SER A 16 -10.06 15.18 0.76
C SER A 16 -9.03 14.78 1.82
N PHE A 17 -8.31 15.75 2.38
CA PHE A 17 -7.31 15.52 3.43
C PHE A 17 -7.99 15.30 4.79
N GLU A 18 -9.02 16.08 5.11
CA GLU A 18 -9.81 15.93 6.33
C GLU A 18 -10.51 14.56 6.39
N SER A 19 -11.06 14.09 5.25
CA SER A 19 -11.58 12.73 5.13
C SER A 19 -10.49 11.66 5.30
N ARG A 20 -9.28 11.85 4.75
CA ARG A 20 -8.16 10.90 4.95
C ARG A 20 -7.74 10.76 6.42
N VAL A 21 -7.74 11.87 7.16
CA VAL A 21 -7.36 11.90 8.58
C VAL A 21 -8.43 11.26 9.46
N ASP A 22 -9.70 11.56 9.24
CA ASP A 22 -10.82 11.00 10.02
C ASP A 22 -10.88 9.47 9.91
N PHE A 23 -10.80 8.91 8.71
CA PHE A 23 -10.79 7.45 8.54
C PHE A 23 -9.56 6.77 9.12
N SER A 24 -8.37 7.39 9.01
CA SER A 24 -7.14 6.86 9.62
C SER A 24 -7.26 6.79 11.14
N SER A 25 -7.90 7.79 11.76
CA SER A 25 -8.16 7.82 13.20
C SER A 25 -9.13 6.71 13.65
N ARG A 26 -10.11 6.36 12.79
CA ARG A 26 -11.08 5.29 13.05
C ARG A 26 -10.47 3.91 12.88
N ALA A 27 -9.67 3.71 11.84
CA ALA A 27 -8.89 2.49 11.67
C ALA A 27 -7.96 2.24 12.87
N LEU A 28 -7.34 3.30 13.39
CA LEU A 28 -6.54 3.23 14.61
C LEU A 28 -7.37 2.87 15.85
N SER A 29 -8.63 3.32 15.91
CA SER A 29 -9.55 2.95 17.00
C SER A 29 -9.91 1.46 16.94
N ILE A 30 -10.23 0.93 15.76
CA ILE A 30 -10.47 -0.51 15.56
C ILE A 30 -9.21 -1.33 15.90
N ALA A 31 -8.03 -0.86 15.46
CA ALA A 31 -6.77 -1.52 15.77
C ALA A 31 -6.45 -1.52 17.28
N ARG A 32 -6.93 -0.52 18.04
CA ARG A 32 -6.81 -0.50 19.51
C ARG A 32 -7.74 -1.50 20.19
N ASP A 33 -8.93 -1.72 19.63
CA ASP A 33 -9.90 -2.69 20.16
C ASP A 33 -9.50 -4.13 19.84
N PHE A 34 -8.81 -4.36 18.71
CA PHE A 34 -8.33 -5.68 18.27
C PHE A 34 -6.81 -5.69 17.97
N PRO A 35 -5.94 -5.46 18.96
CA PRO A 35 -4.53 -5.17 18.71
C PRO A 35 -3.69 -6.37 18.25
N LEU A 36 -4.06 -7.59 18.63
CA LEU A 36 -3.22 -8.78 18.37
C LEU A 36 -3.52 -9.41 17.01
N LEU A 37 -4.76 -9.85 16.80
CA LEU A 37 -5.19 -10.57 15.59
C LEU A 37 -5.96 -9.68 14.62
N GLY A 38 -6.32 -8.45 15.03
CA GLY A 38 -7.22 -7.60 14.26
C GLY A 38 -8.66 -8.10 14.29
N SER A 39 -9.50 -7.42 13.51
CA SER A 39 -10.92 -7.73 13.36
C SER A 39 -11.21 -8.88 12.38
N GLY A 40 -10.21 -9.33 11.60
CA GLY A 40 -10.33 -10.32 10.53
C GLY A 40 -9.94 -9.74 9.17
N LEU A 41 -9.26 -10.53 8.33
CA LEU A 41 -8.89 -10.09 6.98
C LEU A 41 -10.14 -9.87 6.11
N GLY A 42 -10.23 -8.70 5.48
CA GLY A 42 -11.37 -8.28 4.66
C GLY A 42 -12.60 -7.81 5.43
N THR A 43 -12.58 -7.76 6.78
CA THR A 43 -13.74 -7.34 7.59
C THR A 43 -13.77 -5.85 7.88
N PHE A 44 -12.78 -5.07 7.40
CA PHE A 44 -12.72 -3.64 7.68
C PHE A 44 -13.96 -2.91 7.20
N ARG A 45 -14.52 -3.31 6.06
CA ARG A 45 -15.71 -2.66 5.50
C ARG A 45 -16.90 -2.83 6.44
N GLU A 46 -17.11 -4.03 6.96
CA GLU A 46 -18.21 -4.38 7.87
C GLU A 46 -18.04 -3.72 9.24
N VAL A 47 -16.82 -3.77 9.80
CA VAL A 47 -16.53 -3.22 11.14
C VAL A 47 -16.54 -1.69 11.13
N HIS A 48 -16.02 -1.06 10.07
CA HIS A 48 -16.03 0.39 9.93
C HIS A 48 -17.45 0.98 9.99
N TYR A 49 -18.47 0.27 9.49
CA TYR A 49 -19.87 0.71 9.59
C TYR A 49 -20.40 0.71 11.03
N LEU A 50 -19.93 -0.20 11.89
CA LEU A 50 -20.32 -0.24 13.31
C LEU A 50 -19.76 0.95 14.10
N TYR A 51 -18.59 1.45 13.69
CA TYR A 51 -17.96 2.63 14.27
C TYR A 51 -18.41 3.95 13.60
N THR A 52 -19.34 3.87 12.63
CA THR A 52 -19.91 5.04 11.94
C THR A 52 -21.45 5.01 11.92
N PRO A 53 -22.13 5.05 13.08
CA PRO A 53 -23.59 5.16 13.10
C PRO A 53 -24.01 6.56 12.64
N GLY A 54 -24.70 6.67 11.50
CA GLY A 54 -25.47 7.88 11.12
C GLY A 54 -25.07 8.61 9.83
N THR A 55 -23.96 8.28 9.15
CA THR A 55 -23.65 8.88 7.84
C THR A 55 -24.21 8.03 6.70
N ALA A 56 -25.47 8.28 6.34
CA ALA A 56 -26.24 7.59 5.30
C ALA A 56 -25.79 7.89 3.85
N SER A 57 -24.51 8.17 3.61
CA SER A 57 -23.98 8.38 2.26
C SER A 57 -23.06 7.23 1.88
N ARG A 58 -23.63 6.28 1.12
CA ARG A 58 -22.97 5.12 0.49
C ARG A 58 -21.75 5.49 -0.38
N GLU A 59 -21.55 6.79 -0.67
CA GLU A 59 -20.57 7.31 -1.64
C GLU A 59 -19.39 8.11 -1.04
N LEU A 60 -19.41 8.49 0.25
CA LEU A 60 -18.30 9.20 0.92
C LEU A 60 -17.32 8.26 1.63
N ALA A 61 -17.44 6.95 1.40
CA ALA A 61 -16.87 5.89 2.23
C ALA A 61 -15.56 5.29 1.68
N ARG A 62 -14.58 6.12 1.30
CA ARG A 62 -13.20 5.63 1.09
C ARG A 62 -12.19 6.71 1.44
N ALA A 63 -11.43 6.48 2.51
CA ALA A 63 -10.16 7.14 2.76
C ALA A 63 -9.08 6.08 3.10
N HIS A 64 -8.77 5.30 2.07
CA HIS A 64 -7.48 5.20 1.37
C HIS A 64 -6.15 5.14 2.17
N ASN A 65 -5.98 4.13 3.04
CA ASN A 65 -4.65 3.74 3.54
C ASN A 65 -4.55 2.22 3.80
N ASP A 66 -3.84 1.50 2.91
CA ASP A 66 -3.61 0.04 2.99
C ASP A 66 -3.01 -0.37 4.35
N TYR A 67 -2.14 0.46 4.94
CA TYR A 67 -1.45 0.16 6.19
C TYR A 67 -2.37 0.27 7.42
N ALA A 68 -3.26 1.27 7.43
CA ALA A 68 -4.22 1.45 8.52
C ALA A 68 -5.28 0.34 8.51
N GLN A 69 -5.73 -0.08 7.32
CA GLN A 69 -6.61 -1.22 7.16
C GLN A 69 -5.92 -2.53 7.57
N LEU A 70 -4.67 -2.75 7.16
CA LEU A 70 -3.90 -3.93 7.56
C LEU A 70 -3.75 -4.02 9.09
N ALA A 71 -3.52 -2.90 9.76
CA ALA A 71 -3.45 -2.83 11.22
C ALA A 71 -4.81 -3.13 11.88
N ALA A 72 -5.92 -2.67 11.31
CA ALA A 72 -7.26 -2.92 11.83
C ALA A 72 -7.76 -4.35 11.58
N GLU A 73 -7.40 -4.96 10.45
CA GLU A 73 -7.85 -6.30 10.04
C GLU A 73 -6.94 -7.42 10.56
N GLY A 74 -5.62 -7.23 10.47
CA GLY A 74 -4.63 -8.23 10.85
C GLY A 74 -3.97 -7.99 12.20
N GLY A 75 -4.23 -6.85 12.85
CA GLY A 75 -3.57 -6.46 14.08
C GLY A 75 -2.05 -6.34 13.93
N VAL A 76 -1.34 -6.35 15.05
CA VAL A 76 0.12 -6.36 15.08
C VAL A 76 0.69 -7.61 14.42
N LEU A 77 0.08 -8.78 14.60
CA LEU A 77 0.61 -10.03 14.06
C LEU A 77 0.52 -10.09 12.54
N GLY A 78 -0.64 -9.75 11.96
CA GLY A 78 -0.83 -9.71 10.51
C GLY A 78 0.05 -8.65 9.86
N THR A 79 0.11 -7.45 10.46
CA THR A 79 0.96 -6.36 9.98
C THR A 79 2.45 -6.73 10.05
N ALA A 80 2.92 -7.28 11.17
CA ALA A 80 4.31 -7.69 11.34
C ALA A 80 4.68 -8.82 10.37
N THR A 81 3.80 -9.80 10.16
CA THR A 81 4.04 -10.90 9.22
C THR A 81 4.14 -10.40 7.79
N MET A 82 3.26 -9.48 7.37
CA MET A 82 3.30 -8.87 6.04
C MET A 82 4.58 -8.04 5.85
N LEU A 83 4.92 -7.18 6.82
CA LEU A 83 6.15 -6.38 6.77
C LEU A 83 7.41 -7.26 6.77
N TRP A 84 7.41 -8.36 7.51
CA TRP A 84 8.51 -9.32 7.54
C TRP A 84 8.66 -10.03 6.18
N ALA A 85 7.57 -10.52 5.60
CA ALA A 85 7.58 -11.16 4.28
C ALA A 85 8.05 -10.18 3.19
N LEU A 86 7.53 -8.93 3.20
CA LEU A 86 7.94 -7.88 2.29
C LEU A 86 9.43 -7.53 2.47
N GLY A 87 9.90 -7.41 3.72
CA GLY A 87 11.30 -7.14 4.04
C GLY A 87 12.24 -8.22 3.52
N ILE A 88 11.90 -9.50 3.70
CA ILE A 88 12.66 -10.63 3.13
C ILE A 88 12.67 -10.54 1.60
N LEU A 89 11.51 -10.29 0.99
CA LEU A 89 11.38 -10.27 -0.47
C LEU A 89 12.22 -9.14 -1.08
N LEU A 90 12.16 -7.94 -0.51
CA LEU A 90 12.98 -6.81 -0.93
C LEU A 90 14.47 -7.07 -0.67
N TRP A 91 14.82 -7.62 0.50
CA TRP A 91 16.22 -7.92 0.82
C TRP A 91 16.82 -8.93 -0.17
N ARG A 92 16.10 -10.02 -0.48
CA ARG A 92 16.59 -11.07 -1.39
C ARG A 92 16.53 -10.65 -2.85
N GLY A 93 15.55 -9.85 -3.26
CA GLY A 93 15.38 -9.41 -4.63
C GLY A 93 16.23 -8.20 -5.00
N VAL A 94 16.15 -7.14 -4.20
CA VAL A 94 16.74 -5.83 -4.54
C VAL A 94 18.25 -5.82 -4.31
N ARG A 95 18.74 -6.41 -3.20
CA ARG A 95 20.17 -6.36 -2.86
C ARG A 95 21.07 -6.96 -3.94
N PRO A 96 20.82 -8.16 -4.50
CA PRO A 96 21.66 -8.72 -5.55
C PRO A 96 21.59 -7.91 -6.85
N VAL A 97 20.43 -7.34 -7.16
CA VAL A 97 20.23 -6.49 -8.35
C VAL A 97 21.03 -5.19 -8.23
N LEU A 98 21.01 -4.52 -7.08
CA LEU A 98 21.75 -3.27 -6.85
C LEU A 98 23.26 -3.46 -6.79
N LEU A 99 23.72 -4.61 -6.30
CA LEU A 99 25.16 -4.91 -6.19
C LEU A 99 25.77 -5.38 -7.51
N ARG A 100 24.96 -5.60 -8.56
CA ARG A 100 25.42 -6.08 -9.86
C ARG A 100 25.81 -4.91 -10.75
N SER A 101 26.91 -5.04 -11.49
CA SER A 101 27.33 -4.00 -12.45
C SER A 101 26.30 -3.84 -13.57
N PRO A 102 25.81 -2.61 -13.86
CA PRO A 102 24.80 -2.37 -14.89
C PRO A 102 25.24 -2.85 -16.28
N ARG A 103 26.55 -2.88 -16.54
CA ARG A 103 27.13 -3.38 -17.80
C ARG A 103 26.85 -4.86 -18.09
N LYS A 104 26.59 -5.68 -17.06
CA LYS A 104 26.36 -7.13 -17.20
C LYS A 104 24.90 -7.55 -17.06
N SER A 105 24.02 -6.67 -16.57
CA SER A 105 22.64 -7.00 -16.19
C SER A 105 21.57 -6.27 -17.01
N GLY A 106 21.94 -5.24 -17.77
CA GLY A 106 20.98 -4.36 -18.42
C GLY A 106 20.15 -3.54 -17.42
N TRP A 107 19.13 -2.84 -17.93
CA TRP A 107 18.32 -1.89 -17.15
C TRP A 107 16.98 -2.45 -16.64
N ILE A 108 16.59 -3.65 -17.05
CA ILE A 108 15.28 -4.24 -16.72
C ILE A 108 15.14 -4.47 -15.22
N ALA A 109 16.14 -5.10 -14.58
CA ALA A 109 16.11 -5.37 -13.14
C ALA A 109 16.03 -4.10 -12.28
N PRO A 110 16.89 -3.08 -12.46
CA PRO A 110 16.77 -1.83 -11.68
C PRO A 110 15.47 -1.07 -12.00
N ALA A 111 14.97 -1.09 -13.24
CA ALA A 111 13.67 -0.49 -13.56
C ALA A 111 12.51 -1.20 -12.83
N ALA A 112 12.56 -2.54 -12.73
CA ALA A 112 11.56 -3.30 -11.98
C ALA A 112 11.61 -2.98 -10.47
N VAL A 113 12.81 -2.82 -9.88
CA VAL A 113 12.95 -2.35 -8.49
C VAL A 113 12.31 -0.99 -8.28
N VAL A 114 12.55 -0.02 -9.19
CA VAL A 114 11.94 1.31 -9.11
C VAL A 114 10.41 1.21 -9.20
N GLY A 115 9.88 0.36 -10.09
CA GLY A 115 8.43 0.14 -10.19
C GLY A 115 7.81 -0.46 -8.92
N VAL A 116 8.48 -1.43 -8.28
CA VAL A 116 8.07 -1.97 -6.98
C VAL A 116 8.03 -0.88 -5.91
N LEU A 117 9.10 -0.07 -5.81
CA LEU A 117 9.18 1.03 -4.85
C LEU A 117 8.09 2.09 -5.10
N ALA A 118 7.80 2.41 -6.36
CA ALA A 118 6.75 3.35 -6.72
C ALA A 118 5.36 2.84 -6.30
N LEU A 119 5.06 1.55 -6.51
CA LEU A 119 3.80 0.95 -6.08
C LEU A 119 3.65 0.93 -4.55
N LEU A 120 4.72 0.59 -3.83
CA LEU A 120 4.73 0.61 -2.36
C LEU A 120 4.55 2.01 -1.80
N LEU A 121 5.23 3.01 -2.39
CA LEU A 121 5.09 4.41 -2.00
C LEU A 121 3.68 4.91 -2.28
N HIS A 122 3.09 4.55 -3.42
CA HIS A 122 1.71 4.91 -3.75
C HIS A 122 0.70 4.29 -2.78
N SER A 123 0.98 3.07 -2.30
CA SER A 123 0.15 2.35 -1.31
C SER A 123 0.10 3.05 0.08
N PHE A 124 1.01 3.98 0.38
CA PHE A 124 0.90 4.82 1.59
C PHE A 124 -0.23 5.86 1.50
N ALA A 125 -0.58 6.28 0.28
CA ALA A 125 -1.55 7.34 0.03
C ALA A 125 -2.88 6.82 -0.54
N ASP A 126 -2.93 5.54 -0.93
CA ASP A 126 -4.10 4.89 -1.56
C ASP A 126 -4.13 3.36 -1.36
N PHE A 127 -5.29 2.72 -1.53
CA PHE A 127 -5.50 1.26 -1.51
C PHE A 127 -5.07 0.61 -2.84
N ASN A 128 -3.89 0.97 -3.31
CA ASN A 128 -3.46 0.61 -4.65
C ASN A 128 -3.33 -0.91 -4.82
N LEU A 129 -2.80 -1.60 -3.81
CA LEU A 129 -2.55 -3.04 -3.89
C LEU A 129 -3.82 -3.88 -3.75
N GLN A 130 -4.93 -3.31 -3.27
CA GLN A 130 -6.24 -3.98 -3.27
C GLN A 130 -6.91 -3.93 -4.65
N ILE A 131 -6.44 -3.08 -5.57
CA ILE A 131 -6.85 -3.11 -6.96
C ILE A 131 -6.10 -4.26 -7.64
N TYR A 132 -6.83 -5.28 -8.08
CA TYR A 132 -6.26 -6.51 -8.63
C TYR A 132 -5.23 -6.28 -9.75
N SER A 133 -5.44 -5.28 -10.63
CA SER A 133 -4.49 -4.94 -11.69
C SER A 133 -3.12 -4.51 -11.15
N ASN A 134 -3.10 -3.74 -10.07
CA ASN A 134 -1.89 -3.18 -9.50
C ASN A 134 -1.17 -4.22 -8.62
N SER A 135 -1.93 -5.11 -7.96
CA SER A 135 -1.38 -6.31 -7.32
C SER A 135 -0.70 -7.24 -8.33
N LEU A 136 -1.28 -7.42 -9.51
CA LEU A 136 -0.71 -8.25 -10.58
C LEU A 136 0.57 -7.61 -11.12
N LEU A 137 0.56 -6.29 -11.34
CA LEU A 137 1.75 -5.55 -11.76
C LEU A 137 2.86 -5.67 -10.71
N PHE A 138 2.54 -5.52 -9.42
CA PHE A 138 3.48 -5.70 -8.32
C PHE A 138 4.12 -7.09 -8.34
N VAL A 139 3.30 -8.15 -8.45
CA VAL A 139 3.77 -9.54 -8.49
C VAL A 139 4.67 -9.77 -9.71
N LEU A 140 4.30 -9.26 -10.88
CA LEU A 140 5.09 -9.38 -12.10
C LEU A 140 6.47 -8.72 -11.95
N LEU A 141 6.50 -7.48 -11.45
CA LEU A 141 7.77 -6.76 -11.23
C LEU A 141 8.63 -7.49 -10.20
N MET A 142 8.04 -7.99 -9.12
CA MET A 142 8.75 -8.79 -8.13
C MET A 142 9.30 -10.09 -8.70
N ALA A 143 8.56 -10.77 -9.58
CA ALA A 143 9.03 -11.97 -10.25
C ALA A 143 10.28 -11.69 -11.12
N ILE A 144 10.29 -10.58 -11.85
CA ILE A 144 11.46 -10.14 -12.63
C ILE A 144 12.66 -9.87 -11.71
N VAL A 145 12.46 -9.11 -10.63
CA VAL A 145 13.52 -8.80 -9.66
C VAL A 145 14.11 -10.07 -9.05
N MET A 146 13.26 -11.01 -8.64
CA MET A 146 13.69 -12.28 -8.04
C MET A 146 14.38 -13.20 -9.04
N HIS A 147 13.92 -13.22 -10.30
CA HIS A 147 14.57 -13.98 -11.37
C HIS A 147 16.00 -13.48 -11.61
N GLU A 148 16.16 -12.16 -11.74
CA GLU A 148 17.47 -11.55 -11.98
C GLU A 148 18.40 -11.63 -10.75
N ALA A 149 17.83 -11.58 -9.54
CA ALA A 149 18.58 -11.81 -8.31
C ALA A 149 19.17 -13.23 -8.25
N ARG A 150 18.40 -14.27 -8.61
CA ARG A 150 18.91 -15.65 -8.66
C ARG A 150 20.01 -15.82 -9.70
N ARG A 151 19.83 -15.25 -10.90
CA ARG A 151 20.88 -15.26 -11.95
C ARG A 151 22.16 -14.55 -11.49
N ALA A 152 22.05 -13.54 -10.62
CA ALA A 152 23.20 -12.86 -10.06
C ALA A 152 23.96 -13.74 -9.06
N GLU A 153 23.26 -14.60 -8.33
CA GLU A 153 23.84 -15.55 -7.38
C GLU A 153 24.51 -16.73 -8.10
N GLU A 154 23.87 -17.30 -9.13
CA GLU A 154 24.38 -18.42 -9.93
C GLU A 154 25.64 -18.07 -10.77
N GLY A 155 25.80 -16.79 -11.11
CA GLY A 155 26.97 -16.30 -11.86
C GLY A 155 28.19 -15.90 -11.00
N ARG A 156 28.15 -16.14 -9.68
CA ARG A 156 29.31 -15.92 -8.80
C ARG A 156 30.21 -17.17 -8.81
N PRO A 157 31.52 -17.02 -9.09
CA PRO A 157 32.47 -18.14 -9.08
C PRO A 157 32.65 -18.73 -7.68
#